data_AF-A0A2T0T5N7-F1
#
_entry.id   AF-A0A2T0T5N7-F1
#
_cell.length_a   1.000
_cell.length_b   1.000
_cell.length_c   1.000
_cell.angle_alpha   90.00
_cell.angle_beta   90.00
_cell.angle_gamma   90.00
#
_symmetry.space_group_name_H-M   'P 1'
#
loop_
_entity.id
_entity.type
_entity.pdbx_description
1 polymer ?
#
loop_
_entity_poly.entity_id
_entity_poly.type
_entity_poly.pdbx_seq_one_letter_code
_entity_poly.pdbx_strand_id
1 'polypeptide(L)'
;MSRIYHVVTTADWAAAENQPTYEAGSLQTEGFIHASERGQVAGVLERYYKDVPDLLLLHIDPAKLTAELRYEVATNNELFPHIYGPINREAVVDVETIDRTEQA
;
A
#
# COMPACT_ATOMS: atom_id res chain seq x y z
N MET A 1 -10.48 -10.44 9.32
CA MET A 1 -10.40 -9.03 8.88
C MET A 1 -10.20 -9.03 7.37
N SER A 2 -10.72 -8.04 6.66
CA SER A 2 -10.49 -7.89 5.22
C SER A 2 -9.04 -7.46 4.97
N ARG A 3 -8.43 -7.89 3.86
CA ARG A 3 -7.08 -7.46 3.46
C ARG A 3 -7.08 -5.98 3.08
N ILE A 4 -5.97 -5.32 3.38
CA ILE A 4 -5.68 -3.97 2.90
C ILE A 4 -4.56 -4.03 1.86
N TYR A 5 -4.45 -2.98 1.07
CA TYR A 5 -3.61 -2.95 -0.12
C TYR A 5 -2.72 -1.73 -0.10
N HIS A 6 -1.44 -1.90 -0.39
CA HIS A 6 -0.50 -0.79 -0.51
C HIS A 6 0.14 -0.82 -1.89
N VAL A 7 0.11 0.32 -2.59
CA VAL A 7 0.74 0.47 -3.90
C VAL A 7 2.16 0.96 -3.71
N VAL A 8 3.11 0.23 -4.25
CA VAL A 8 4.54 0.52 -4.16
C VAL A 8 5.21 0.36 -5.52
N THR A 9 6.31 1.07 -5.76
CA THR A 9 7.12 0.81 -6.95
C THR A 9 7.92 -0.48 -6.78
N THR A 10 8.19 -1.18 -7.88
CA THR A 10 9.04 -2.38 -7.87
C THR A 10 10.43 -2.05 -7.31
N ALA A 11 10.95 -0.85 -7.63
CA ALA A 11 12.24 -0.38 -7.13
C ALA A 11 12.26 -0.19 -5.61
N ASP A 12 11.25 0.48 -5.04
CA ASP A 12 11.12 0.67 -3.59
C ASP A 12 10.96 -0.65 -2.85
N TRP A 13 10.15 -1.56 -3.40
CA TRP A 13 9.95 -2.88 -2.80
C TRP A 13 11.23 -3.73 -2.82
N ALA A 14 11.97 -3.69 -3.93
CA ALA A 14 13.25 -4.38 -4.07
C ALA A 14 14.34 -3.79 -3.16
N ALA A 15 14.36 -2.47 -2.96
CA ALA A 15 15.29 -1.83 -2.04
C ALA A 15 15.11 -2.31 -0.58
N ALA A 16 13.91 -2.76 -0.23
CA ALA A 16 13.60 -3.35 1.07
C ALA A 16 13.67 -4.88 1.09
N GLU A 17 14.09 -5.58 0.01
CA GLU A 17 14.00 -7.04 -0.13
C GLU A 17 14.66 -7.81 1.03
N ASN A 18 15.82 -7.34 1.49
CA ASN A 18 16.58 -7.96 2.57
C ASN A 18 16.26 -7.37 3.95
N GLN A 19 15.26 -6.51 4.05
CA GLN A 19 14.85 -5.88 5.30
C GLN A 19 13.65 -6.61 5.91
N PRO A 20 13.60 -6.76 7.24
CA PRO A 20 12.47 -7.41 7.92
C PRO A 20 11.16 -6.61 7.79
N THR A 21 11.29 -5.32 7.46
CA THR A 21 10.20 -4.37 7.32
C THR A 21 10.36 -3.54 6.04
N TYR A 22 9.23 -3.10 5.51
CA TYR A 22 9.15 -2.10 4.47
C TYR A 22 8.64 -0.78 5.04
N GLU A 23 9.30 0.32 4.68
CA GLU A 23 8.92 1.68 5.06
C GLU A 23 8.69 2.50 3.79
N ALA A 24 7.47 3.01 3.63
CA ALA A 24 7.18 3.94 2.55
C ALA A 24 7.68 5.35 2.92
N GLY A 25 8.02 6.17 1.92
CA GLY A 25 8.43 7.55 2.14
C GLY A 25 7.41 8.39 2.92
N SER A 26 6.11 8.10 2.75
CA SER A 26 5.02 8.76 3.48
C SER A 26 5.10 8.57 4.99
N LEU A 27 5.71 7.47 5.47
CA LEU A 27 5.92 7.27 6.91
C LEU A 27 6.83 8.35 7.51
N GLN A 28 7.85 8.79 6.75
CA GLN A 28 8.79 9.81 7.19
C GLN A 28 8.26 11.23 6.99
N THR A 29 7.47 11.46 5.93
CA THR A 29 6.96 12.81 5.59
C THR A 29 5.63 13.14 6.25
N GLU A 30 4.74 12.15 6.42
CA GLU A 30 3.37 12.32 6.91
C GLU A 30 3.10 11.58 8.23
N GLY A 31 3.96 10.62 8.59
CA GLY A 31 3.86 9.84 9.82
C GLY A 31 3.07 8.54 9.68
N PHE A 32 2.61 8.18 8.46
CA PHE A 32 1.88 6.95 8.19
C PHE A 32 2.03 6.49 6.72
N ILE A 33 1.75 5.21 6.48
CA ILE A 33 1.73 4.59 5.16
C ILE A 33 0.28 4.50 4.67
N HIS A 34 0.02 5.05 3.48
CA HIS A 34 -1.30 4.94 2.85
C HIS A 34 -1.56 3.51 2.39
N ALA A 35 -2.63 2.91 2.89
CA ALA A 35 -3.19 1.69 2.34
C ALA A 35 -4.59 1.99 1.77
N SER A 36 -5.18 1.00 1.12
CA SER A 36 -6.48 1.06 0.48
C SER A 36 -7.22 -0.24 0.69
N GLU A 37 -8.54 -0.22 0.64
CA GLU A 37 -9.36 -1.41 0.45
C GLU A 37 -9.39 -1.79 -1.03
N ARG A 38 -9.78 -3.05 -1.34
CA ARG A 38 -9.76 -3.57 -2.71
C ARG A 38 -10.51 -2.66 -3.70
N GLY A 39 -11.68 -2.16 -3.32
CA GLY A 39 -12.50 -1.29 -4.17
C GLY A 39 -11.92 0.09 -4.41
N GLN A 40 -10.98 0.53 -3.57
CA GLN A 40 -10.36 1.86 -3.63
C GLN A 40 -9.10 1.87 -4.50
N VAL A 41 -8.45 0.71 -4.67
CA VAL A 41 -7.16 0.58 -5.40
C VAL A 41 -7.23 1.20 -6.80
N ALA A 42 -8.27 0.91 -7.58
CA ALA A 42 -8.40 1.42 -8.94
C ALA A 42 -8.42 2.97 -8.98
N GLY A 43 -9.17 3.60 -8.08
CA GLY A 43 -9.23 5.06 -7.97
C GLY A 43 -7.92 5.67 -7.47
N VAL A 44 -7.20 4.99 -6.58
CA VAL A 44 -5.87 5.43 -6.11
C VAL A 44 -4.85 5.37 -7.24
N LEU A 45 -4.84 4.27 -8.01
CA LEU A 45 -3.96 4.12 -9.16
C LEU A 45 -4.18 5.22 -10.21
N GLU A 46 -5.45 5.53 -10.51
CA GLU A 46 -5.80 6.59 -11.46
C GLU A 46 -5.41 7.99 -10.97
N ARG A 47 -5.60 8.29 -9.67
CA ARG A 47 -5.38 9.64 -9.12
C ARG A 47 -3.92 9.96 -8.82
N TYR A 48 -3.18 9.00 -8.27
CA TYR A 48 -1.84 9.25 -7.71
C TYR A 48 -0.72 8.59 -8.49
N TYR A 49 -1.02 7.51 -9.21
CA TYR A 49 0.00 6.69 -9.85
C TYR A 49 -0.06 6.73 -11.37
N LYS A 50 -0.93 7.52 -12.00
CA LYS A 50 -1.20 7.51 -13.45
C LYS A 50 0.04 7.46 -14.35
N ASP A 51 1.12 8.16 -14.00
CA ASP A 51 2.34 8.24 -14.79
C ASP A 51 3.53 7.45 -14.20
N VAL A 52 3.28 6.64 -13.17
CA VAL A 52 4.29 5.82 -12.49
C VAL A 52 4.30 4.40 -13.05
N PRO A 53 5.37 3.96 -13.75
CA PRO A 53 5.48 2.59 -14.24
C PRO A 53 5.87 1.61 -13.13
N ASP A 54 5.86 0.31 -13.45
CA ASP A 54 6.43 -0.76 -12.63
C ASP A 54 5.92 -0.78 -11.18
N LEU A 55 4.60 -0.86 -11.02
CA LEU A 55 3.95 -0.90 -9.70
C LEU A 55 3.62 -2.31 -9.26
N LEU A 56 3.71 -2.49 -7.95
CA LEU A 56 3.28 -3.68 -7.24
C LEU A 56 2.15 -3.30 -6.28
N LEU A 57 1.21 -4.23 -6.12
CA LEU A 57 0.17 -4.18 -5.11
C LEU A 57 0.51 -5.17 -4.00
N LEU A 58 0.87 -4.64 -2.83
CA LEU A 58 1.10 -5.46 -1.65
C LEU A 58 -0.24 -5.81 -1.03
N HIS A 59 -0.52 -7.10 -0.87
CA HIS A 59 -1.68 -7.59 -0.16
C HIS A 59 -1.31 -7.80 1.30
N ILE A 60 -1.85 -6.97 2.19
CA ILE A 60 -1.49 -6.93 3.60
C ILE A 60 -2.62 -7.54 4.43
N ASP A 61 -2.29 -8.51 5.27
CA ASP A 61 -3.17 -9.06 6.29
C ASP A 61 -3.05 -8.21 7.57
N PRO A 62 -4.07 -7.40 7.91
CA PRO A 62 -4.01 -6.55 9.10
C PRO A 62 -3.94 -7.34 10.41
N ALA A 63 -4.32 -8.62 10.42
CA ALA A 63 -4.20 -9.47 11.61
C ALA A 63 -2.75 -9.85 11.94
N LYS A 64 -1.84 -9.74 10.97
CA LYS A 64 -0.40 -10.00 11.12
C LYS A 64 0.43 -8.72 11.19
N LEU A 65 -0.19 -7.58 10.97
CA LEU A 65 0.48 -6.28 10.98
C LEU A 65 0.87 -5.92 12.41
N THR A 66 2.14 -5.60 12.61
CA THR A 66 2.65 -5.16 13.93
C THR A 66 2.44 -3.67 14.18
N ALA A 67 2.32 -2.89 13.11
CA ALA A 67 2.05 -1.46 13.17
C ALA A 67 0.56 -1.17 13.43
N GLU A 68 0.28 0.01 13.99
CA GLU A 68 -1.09 0.42 14.26
C GLU A 68 -1.81 0.76 12.96
N LEU A 69 -3.02 0.21 12.77
CA LEU A 69 -3.88 0.48 11.63
C LEU A 69 -5.05 1.36 12.08
N ARG A 70 -5.22 2.52 11.43
CA ARG A 70 -6.38 3.40 11.64
C ARG A 70 -7.12 3.62 10.33
N TYR A 71 -8.43 3.75 10.41
CA TYR A 71 -9.26 4.12 9.27
C TYR A 71 -9.65 5.59 9.42
N GLU A 72 -9.22 6.43 8.49
CA GLU A 72 -9.44 7.87 8.54
C GLU A 72 -10.11 8.37 7.27
N VAL A 73 -10.91 9.42 7.39
CA VAL A 73 -11.64 10.00 6.27
C VAL A 73 -10.67 10.77 5.39
N ALA A 74 -10.53 10.33 4.14
CA ALA A 74 -9.76 11.05 3.13
C ALA A 74 -10.60 12.15 2.45
N THR A 75 -9.97 12.91 1.56
CA THR A 75 -10.57 14.06 0.86
C THR A 75 -11.82 13.72 0.03
N ASN A 76 -12.02 12.45 -0.33
CA ASN A 76 -13.21 11.96 -1.04
C ASN A 76 -14.34 11.51 -0.08
N ASN A 77 -14.25 11.84 1.21
CA ASN A 77 -15.23 11.48 2.24
C ASN A 77 -15.35 9.97 2.50
N GLU A 78 -14.35 9.20 2.09
CA GLU A 78 -14.25 7.75 2.25
C GLU A 78 -13.17 7.40 3.27
N LEU A 79 -13.33 6.27 3.97
CA LEU A 79 -12.34 5.81 4.95
C LEU A 79 -11.19 5.09 4.24
N PHE A 80 -9.96 5.53 4.48
CA PHE A 80 -8.76 4.84 4.02
C PHE A 80 -8.00 4.25 5.20
N PRO A 81 -7.45 3.03 5.06
CA PRO A 81 -6.55 2.47 6.05
C PRO A 81 -5.20 3.19 6.00
N HIS A 82 -4.76 3.70 7.14
CA HIS A 82 -3.44 4.29 7.36
C HIS A 82 -2.66 3.46 8.37
N ILE A 83 -1.44 3.10 8.01
CA ILE A 83 -0.54 2.27 8.81
C ILE A 83 0.49 3.19 9.49
N TYR A 84 0.42 3.31 10.81
CA TYR A 84 1.31 4.14 11.61
C TYR A 84 2.54 3.37 12.04
N GLY A 85 3.37 3.03 11.07
CA GLY A 85 4.63 2.32 11.29
C GLY A 85 5.10 1.53 10.08
N PRO A 86 6.27 0.87 10.20
CA PRO A 86 6.78 -0.02 9.18
C PRO A 86 5.84 -1.23 8.95
N ILE A 87 5.74 -1.68 7.70
CA ILE A 87 5.03 -2.91 7.34
C ILE A 87 5.98 -4.09 7.51
N ASN A 88 5.70 -4.98 8.46
CA ASN A 88 6.45 -6.22 8.62
C ASN A 88 6.18 -7.19 7.46
N ARG A 89 7.23 -7.86 6.97
CA ARG A 89 7.15 -8.78 5.82
C ARG A 89 6.11 -9.88 6.00
N GLU A 90 5.93 -10.38 7.22
CA GLU A 90 4.94 -11.43 7.55
C GLU A 90 3.49 -10.98 7.33
N ALA A 91 3.22 -9.68 7.39
CA ALA A 91 1.91 -9.12 7.10
C ALA A 91 1.62 -9.07 5.59
N VAL A 92 2.65 -9.04 4.75
CA VAL A 92 2.49 -9.09 3.29
C VAL A 92 2.29 -10.54 2.87
N VAL A 93 1.02 -10.89 2.60
CA VAL A 93 0.62 -12.26 2.29
C VAL A 93 0.68 -12.60 0.81
N ASP A 94 0.74 -11.58 -0.05
CA ASP A 94 0.79 -11.71 -1.51
C ASP A 94 1.28 -10.40 -2.15
N VAL A 95 1.89 -10.49 -3.34
CA VAL A 95 2.40 -9.34 -4.10
C VAL A 95 1.99 -9.51 -5.55
N GLU A 96 1.18 -8.58 -6.04
CA GLU A 96 0.62 -8.61 -7.40
C GLU A 96 1.28 -7.52 -8.26
N THR A 97 1.73 -7.88 -9.46
CA THR A 97 2.19 -6.90 -10.44
C THR A 97 1.00 -6.18 -11.05
N ILE A 98 1.05 -4.85 -11.06
CA ILE A 98 -0.01 -4.04 -11.66
C ILE A 98 0.29 -3.85 -13.14
N ASP A 99 -0.22 -4.77 -13.96
CA ASP A 99 -0.20 -4.66 -15.41
C ASP A 99 -1.22 -3.60 -15.87
N ARG A 100 -0.72 -2.50 -16.45
CA ARG A 100 -1.54 -1.39 -16.98
C ARG A 100 -2.01 -1.62 -18.41
N THR A 101 -1.73 -2.79 -18.96
CA THR A 101 -1.92 -3.13 -20.37
C THR A 101 -3.38 -3.42 -20.74
N GLU A 102 -4.31 -3.49 -19.79
CA GLU A 102 -5.74 -3.77 -20.06
C GLU A 102 -6.70 -2.71 -19.53
N GLN A 103 -6.44 -1.43 -19.82
CA GLN A 103 -7.47 -0.40 -19.84
C GLN A 103 -7.38 0.39 -21.15
N ALA A 104 -7.79 -0.25 -22.24
CA ALA A 104 -8.00 0.36 -23.56
C ALA A 104 -9.49 0.25 -23.95
#